data_AF-A0A3L7R340-F1
#
_entry.id   AF-A0A3L7R340-F1
#
_cell.length_a   1.000
_cell.length_b   1.000
_cell.length_c   1.000
_cell.angle_alpha   90.00
_cell.angle_beta   90.00
_cell.angle_gamma   90.00
#
_symmetry.space_group_name_H-M   'P 1'
#
loop_
_entity.id
_entity.type
_entity.pdbx_description
1 polymer ?
#
loop_
_entity_poly.entity_id
_entity_poly.type
_entity_poly.pdbx_seq_one_letter_code
_entity_poly.pdbx_strand_id
1 'polypeptide(L)'
;MFLLGLRSLFLRLAVFVVFAALFVWFLGGNLTANAARRNHDSVACGGQLVRVVQMILPMDSLPSELETWHVEATSEGDDDWEVVANNATLVRATELTIAPDGGIWFAGASSGMRAWTIYAFDCTTRAIVVQGTEYRNRADVERQLARVALGLTLQSPETIDSVRDNILRQGD
;
A
#
# COMPACT_ATOMS: atom_id res chain seq x y z
N MET A 1 0.06 66.12 -11.16
CA MET A 1 0.50 65.11 -12.15
C MET A 1 0.91 63.77 -11.51
N PHE A 2 1.50 63.75 -10.30
CA PHE A 2 1.89 62.52 -9.58
C PHE A 2 0.75 61.55 -9.20
N LEU A 3 -0.44 62.07 -8.88
CA LEU A 3 -1.62 61.27 -8.47
C LEU A 3 -2.15 60.33 -9.57
N LEU A 4 -2.00 60.68 -10.86
CA LEU A 4 -2.40 59.79 -11.96
C LEU A 4 -1.40 58.63 -12.14
N GLY A 5 -0.11 58.89 -11.97
CA GLY A 5 0.93 57.86 -12.05
C GLY A 5 0.80 56.80 -10.97
N LEU A 6 0.49 57.22 -9.73
CA LEU A 6 0.26 56.33 -8.59
C LEU A 6 -0.99 55.45 -8.79
N ARG A 7 -2.10 56.03 -9.27
CA ARG A 7 -3.33 55.28 -9.59
C ARG A 7 -3.12 54.23 -10.67
N SER A 8 -2.38 54.57 -11.72
CA SER A 8 -2.01 53.62 -12.78
C SER A 8 -1.15 52.47 -12.24
N LEU A 9 -0.25 52.77 -11.32
CA LEU A 9 0.61 51.76 -10.69
C LEU A 9 -0.19 50.79 -9.81
N PHE A 10 -1.13 51.29 -8.99
CA PHE A 10 -2.02 50.45 -8.20
C PHE A 10 -2.93 49.57 -9.06
N LEU A 11 -3.44 50.12 -10.18
CA LEU A 11 -4.28 49.34 -11.09
C LEU A 11 -3.51 48.18 -11.73
N ARG A 12 -2.27 48.43 -12.17
CA ARG A 12 -1.40 47.39 -12.74
C ARG A 12 -1.03 46.33 -11.71
N LEU A 13 -0.74 46.74 -10.47
CA LEU A 13 -0.45 45.82 -9.37
C LEU A 13 -1.67 44.95 -9.06
N ALA A 14 -2.86 45.54 -8.95
CA ALA A 14 -4.11 44.82 -8.69
C ALA A 14 -4.40 43.80 -9.80
N VAL A 15 -4.24 44.19 -11.06
CA VAL A 15 -4.41 43.30 -12.21
C VAL A 15 -3.41 42.14 -12.14
N PHE A 16 -2.14 42.41 -11.84
CA PHE A 16 -1.12 41.37 -11.70
C PHE A 16 -1.44 40.39 -10.57
N VAL A 17 -1.88 40.88 -9.41
CA VAL A 17 -2.27 40.04 -8.26
C VAL A 17 -3.48 39.18 -8.60
N VAL A 18 -4.49 39.73 -9.28
CA VAL A 18 -5.67 38.98 -9.72
C VAL A 18 -5.28 37.89 -10.70
N PHE A 19 -4.45 38.19 -11.70
CA PHE A 19 -3.96 37.18 -12.64
C PHE A 19 -3.12 36.11 -11.93
N ALA A 20 -2.27 36.48 -10.97
CA ALA A 20 -1.50 35.51 -10.19
C ALA A 20 -2.40 34.59 -9.34
N ALA A 21 -3.43 35.14 -8.69
CA ALA A 21 -4.40 34.35 -7.92
C ALA A 21 -5.21 33.41 -8.82
N LEU A 22 -5.64 33.89 -9.99
CA LEU A 22 -6.31 33.06 -11.00
C LEU A 22 -5.36 31.99 -11.55
N PHE A 23 -4.08 32.30 -11.75
CA PHE A 23 -3.08 31.32 -12.19
C PHE A 23 -2.89 30.22 -11.16
N VAL A 24 -2.72 30.56 -9.87
CA VAL A 24 -2.61 29.60 -8.77
C VAL A 24 -3.86 28.71 -8.68
N TRP A 25 -5.04 29.30 -8.87
CA TRP A 25 -6.30 28.54 -8.89
C TRP A 25 -6.40 27.62 -10.12
N PHE A 26 -6.04 28.11 -11.31
CA PHE A 26 -6.10 27.37 -12.58
C PHE A 26 -5.04 26.26 -12.68
N LEU A 27 -3.87 26.44 -12.05
CA LEU A 27 -2.82 25.42 -11.91
C LEU A 27 -3.21 24.28 -10.97
N GLY A 28 -4.45 24.27 -10.45
CA GLY A 28 -4.92 23.23 -9.55
C GLY A 28 -4.50 23.51 -8.12
N GLY A 29 -4.70 24.76 -7.66
CA GLY A 29 -4.63 25.16 -6.26
C GLY A 29 -5.72 24.51 -5.40
N ASN A 30 -5.84 23.18 -5.45
CA ASN A 30 -6.36 22.41 -4.33
C ASN A 30 -5.26 22.43 -3.28
N LEU A 31 -5.38 23.34 -2.32
CA LEU A 31 -4.53 23.41 -1.11
C LEU A 31 -4.66 22.15 -0.23
N THR A 32 -5.55 21.23 -0.60
CA THR A 32 -5.60 19.87 -0.06
C THR A 32 -4.86 18.95 -1.02
N ALA A 33 -3.63 18.60 -0.68
CA ALA A 33 -2.95 17.50 -1.34
C ALA A 33 -3.88 16.27 -1.25
N ASN A 34 -4.26 15.72 -2.41
CA ASN A 34 -5.05 14.49 -2.44
C ASN A 34 -4.14 13.30 -2.12
N ALA A 35 -4.68 12.28 -1.45
CA ALA A 35 -3.96 11.03 -1.26
C ALA A 35 -3.53 10.47 -2.63
N ALA A 36 -2.24 10.19 -2.79
CA ALA A 36 -1.74 9.52 -3.96
C ALA A 36 -1.99 8.00 -3.82
N ARG A 37 -2.42 7.36 -4.90
CA ARG A 37 -2.71 5.93 -4.92
C ARG A 37 -1.71 5.24 -5.83
N ARG A 38 -1.05 4.20 -5.32
CA ARG A 38 -0.19 3.33 -6.10
C ARG A 38 -0.81 1.94 -6.15
N ASN A 39 -1.19 1.54 -7.35
CA ASN A 39 -1.74 0.21 -7.61
C ASN A 39 -0.58 -0.74 -7.94
N HIS A 40 -0.57 -1.91 -7.31
CA HIS A 40 0.31 -3.01 -7.70
C HIS A 40 -0.37 -3.93 -8.70
N ASP A 41 0.41 -4.85 -9.27
CA ASP A 41 -0.08 -5.83 -10.25
C ASP A 41 -1.29 -6.61 -9.71
N SER A 42 -2.28 -6.80 -10.57
CA SER A 42 -3.46 -7.58 -10.26
C SER A 42 -3.27 -9.04 -10.64
N VAL A 43 -3.90 -9.90 -9.86
CA VAL A 43 -3.85 -11.35 -10.03
C VAL A 43 -5.28 -11.87 -10.18
N ALA A 44 -5.49 -12.77 -11.14
CA ALA A 44 -6.77 -13.43 -11.33
C ALA A 44 -6.94 -14.59 -10.34
N CYS A 45 -8.11 -14.68 -9.72
CA CYS A 45 -8.52 -15.83 -8.93
C CYS A 45 -10.03 -16.05 -8.99
N GLY A 46 -10.46 -17.22 -9.47
CA GLY A 46 -11.88 -17.60 -9.47
C GLY A 46 -12.81 -16.64 -10.23
N GLY A 47 -12.34 -15.99 -11.30
CA GLY A 47 -13.10 -14.97 -12.05
C GLY A 47 -13.12 -13.58 -11.40
N GLN A 48 -12.25 -13.34 -10.42
CA GLN A 48 -12.02 -12.04 -9.80
C GLN A 48 -10.58 -11.58 -10.05
N LEU A 49 -10.37 -10.27 -10.06
CA LEU A 49 -9.05 -9.66 -10.04
C LEU A 49 -8.79 -9.10 -8.64
N VAL A 50 -7.62 -9.40 -8.10
CA VAL A 50 -7.20 -8.97 -6.77
C VAL A 50 -5.90 -8.20 -6.88
N ARG A 51 -5.76 -7.11 -6.13
CA ARG A 51 -4.50 -6.34 -6.07
C ARG A 51 -4.25 -5.77 -4.68
N VAL A 52 -3.00 -5.45 -4.42
CA VAL A 52 -2.60 -4.64 -3.27
C VAL A 52 -2.52 -3.18 -3.70
N VAL A 53 -3.07 -2.28 -2.90
CA VAL A 53 -3.02 -0.84 -3.13
C VAL A 53 -2.31 -0.15 -1.97
N GLN A 54 -1.37 0.72 -2.31
CA GLN A 54 -0.73 1.63 -1.36
C GLN A 54 -1.38 3.02 -1.50
N MET A 55 -1.91 3.51 -0.39
CA MET A 55 -2.38 4.89 -0.23
C MET A 55 -1.27 5.69 0.44
N ILE A 56 -0.77 6.70 -0.26
CA ILE A 56 0.25 7.64 0.22
C ILE A 56 -0.48 8.94 0.55
N LEU A 57 -0.64 9.21 1.84
CA LEU A 57 -1.29 10.41 2.32
C LEU A 57 -0.32 11.60 2.30
N PRO A 58 -0.83 12.85 2.17
CA PRO A 58 -0.01 14.05 2.20
C PRO A 58 0.88 14.15 3.45
N MET A 59 2.00 14.87 3.36
CA MET A 59 2.90 15.07 4.51
C MET A 59 2.22 15.78 5.71
N ASP A 60 1.11 16.47 5.48
CA ASP A 60 0.31 17.11 6.54
C ASP A 60 -0.58 16.11 7.31
N SER A 61 -0.65 14.85 6.87
CA SER A 61 -1.37 13.78 7.55
C SER A 61 -0.56 13.22 8.74
N LEU A 62 -1.26 12.60 9.69
CA LEU A 62 -0.63 12.02 10.88
C LEU A 62 0.42 10.97 10.47
N PRO A 63 1.57 10.84 11.16
CA PRO A 63 2.61 9.87 10.82
C PRO A 63 2.13 8.42 10.74
N SER A 64 1.10 8.07 11.51
CA SER A 64 0.46 6.76 11.52
C SER A 64 -0.42 6.48 10.29
N GLU A 65 -0.71 7.50 9.49
CA GLU A 65 -1.60 7.46 8.33
C GLU A 65 -0.84 7.69 7.01
N LEU A 66 0.42 8.15 7.05
CA LEU A 66 1.19 8.54 5.86
C LEU A 66 1.26 7.46 4.76
N GLU A 67 1.29 6.19 5.14
CA GLU A 67 1.23 5.07 4.20
C GLU A 67 0.33 3.98 4.74
N THR A 68 -0.79 3.74 4.05
CA THR A 68 -1.67 2.60 4.34
C THR A 68 -1.76 1.69 3.13
N TRP A 69 -1.87 0.40 3.41
CA TRP A 69 -1.93 -0.65 2.44
C TRP A 69 -3.21 -1.44 2.67
N HIS A 70 -3.91 -1.76 1.59
CA HIS A 70 -5.15 -2.52 1.64
C HIS A 70 -5.28 -3.38 0.38
N VAL A 71 -5.99 -4.49 0.50
CA VAL A 71 -6.32 -5.36 -0.64
C VAL A 71 -7.63 -4.91 -1.27
N GLU A 72 -7.68 -4.89 -2.60
CA GLU A 72 -8.89 -4.67 -3.36
C GLU A 72 -9.19 -5.85 -4.27
N ALA A 73 -10.47 -6.11 -4.50
CA ALA A 73 -10.93 -7.10 -5.45
C ALA A 73 -12.04 -6.53 -6.33
N THR A 74 -12.07 -6.97 -7.58
CA THR A 74 -13.17 -6.70 -8.52
C THR A 74 -13.52 -7.97 -9.30
N SER A 75 -14.68 -7.99 -9.93
CA SER A 75 -15.04 -9.06 -10.86
C SER A 75 -14.28 -8.88 -12.17
N GLU A 76 -13.91 -9.96 -12.84
CA GLU A 76 -13.22 -9.86 -14.13
C GLU A 76 -14.12 -9.17 -15.18
N GLY A 77 -13.61 -8.10 -15.80
CA GLY A 77 -14.35 -7.27 -16.75
C GLY A 77 -15.15 -6.12 -16.12
N ASP A 78 -15.07 -5.95 -14.81
CA ASP A 78 -15.60 -4.80 -14.08
C ASP A 78 -14.46 -3.81 -13.74
N ASP A 79 -14.78 -2.52 -13.76
CA ASP A 79 -13.86 -1.44 -13.43
C ASP A 79 -14.02 -0.95 -11.98
N ASP A 80 -15.06 -1.41 -11.28
CA ASP A 80 -15.33 -1.04 -9.89
C ASP A 80 -14.53 -1.92 -8.92
N TRP A 81 -13.46 -1.35 -8.36
CA TRP A 81 -12.60 -2.00 -7.37
C TRP A 81 -13.09 -1.75 -5.94
N GLU A 82 -13.33 -2.83 -5.21
CA GLU A 82 -13.81 -2.78 -3.83
C GLU A 82 -12.73 -3.20 -2.85
N VAL A 83 -12.65 -2.50 -1.71
CA VAL A 83 -11.81 -2.90 -0.58
C VAL A 83 -12.36 -4.21 0.00
N VAL A 84 -11.50 -5.22 0.10
CA VAL A 84 -11.90 -6.56 0.56
C VAL A 84 -12.40 -6.51 2.01
N ALA A 85 -13.47 -7.26 2.31
CA ALA A 85 -14.02 -7.36 3.67
C ALA A 85 -12.98 -7.96 4.64
N ASN A 86 -12.95 -7.44 5.88
CA ASN A 86 -11.93 -7.77 6.90
C ASN A 86 -10.49 -7.35 6.54
N ASN A 87 -10.32 -6.30 5.73
CA ASN A 87 -9.00 -5.72 5.49
C ASN A 87 -8.37 -5.26 6.80
N ALA A 88 -7.21 -5.83 7.14
CA ALA A 88 -6.35 -5.20 8.12
C ALA A 88 -5.79 -3.93 7.47
N THR A 89 -5.89 -2.78 8.12
CA THR A 89 -5.14 -1.60 7.68
C THR A 89 -3.66 -1.87 7.92
N LEU A 90 -2.92 -2.09 6.84
CA LEU A 90 -1.50 -2.42 6.89
C LEU A 90 -0.68 -1.14 6.72
N VAL A 91 0.42 -1.02 7.46
CA VAL A 91 1.39 0.08 7.27
C VAL A 91 2.44 -0.28 6.22
N ARG A 92 2.63 -1.58 5.98
CA ARG A 92 3.53 -2.13 4.96
C ARG A 92 2.95 -3.43 4.43
N ALA A 93 3.10 -3.68 3.14
CA ALA A 93 2.76 -4.96 2.52
C ALA A 93 3.79 -5.38 1.46
N THR A 94 3.81 -6.67 1.14
CA THR A 94 4.50 -7.22 -0.04
C THR A 94 3.55 -7.26 -1.23
N GLU A 95 4.10 -7.56 -2.39
CA GLU A 95 3.29 -7.89 -3.57
C GLU A 95 2.54 -9.21 -3.37
N LEU A 96 1.51 -9.41 -4.20
CA LEU A 96 0.75 -10.66 -4.25
C LEU A 96 1.64 -11.78 -4.81
N THR A 97 1.51 -12.96 -4.22
CA THR A 97 2.18 -14.20 -4.60
C THR A 97 1.14 -15.25 -4.93
N ILE A 98 1.32 -15.95 -6.03
CA ILE A 98 0.42 -17.01 -6.48
C ILE A 98 1.02 -18.35 -6.07
N ALA A 99 0.27 -19.12 -5.29
CA ALA A 99 0.60 -20.49 -4.95
C ALA A 99 0.21 -21.45 -6.10
N PRO A 100 0.84 -22.63 -6.21
CA PRO A 100 0.52 -23.60 -7.27
C PRO A 100 -0.92 -24.12 -7.26
N ASP A 101 -1.59 -24.05 -6.11
CA ASP A 101 -3.01 -24.37 -5.95
C ASP A 101 -3.95 -23.23 -6.42
N GLY A 102 -3.39 -22.13 -6.92
CA GLY A 102 -4.14 -20.93 -7.33
C GLY A 102 -4.49 -20.00 -6.16
N GLY A 103 -4.05 -20.30 -4.93
CA GLY A 103 -4.22 -19.42 -3.79
C GLY A 103 -3.42 -18.13 -3.95
N ILE A 104 -4.00 -17.00 -3.56
CA ILE A 104 -3.32 -15.70 -3.54
C ILE A 104 -2.82 -15.42 -2.12
N TRP A 105 -1.54 -15.11 -1.99
CA TRP A 105 -0.87 -14.88 -0.72
C TRP A 105 -0.13 -13.56 -0.72
N PHE A 106 -0.02 -12.92 0.44
CA PHE A 106 0.82 -11.74 0.62
C PHE A 106 1.21 -11.60 2.09
N ALA A 107 2.18 -10.75 2.39
CA ALA A 107 2.56 -10.45 3.75
C ALA A 107 2.38 -8.97 4.04
N GLY A 108 2.06 -8.64 5.29
CA GLY A 108 1.94 -7.26 5.73
C GLY A 108 2.17 -7.08 7.21
N ALA A 109 2.43 -5.85 7.62
CA ALA A 109 2.50 -5.45 9.01
C ALA A 109 1.42 -4.41 9.28
N SER A 110 0.63 -4.58 10.34
CA SER A 110 -0.37 -3.60 10.75
C SER A 110 0.24 -2.52 11.64
N SER A 111 -0.50 -1.41 11.78
CA SER A 111 -0.15 -0.37 12.75
C SER A 111 -0.15 -0.96 14.17
N GLY A 112 0.94 -0.77 14.91
CA GLY A 112 1.10 -1.28 16.27
C GLY A 112 1.76 -2.66 16.38
N MET A 113 1.84 -3.44 15.30
CA MET A 113 2.58 -4.70 15.28
C MET A 113 3.98 -4.52 14.70
N ARG A 114 5.01 -4.90 15.47
CA ARG A 114 6.40 -4.92 14.98
C ARG A 114 6.70 -6.13 14.08
N ALA A 115 5.76 -7.07 13.98
CA ALA A 115 5.89 -8.29 13.22
C ALA A 115 5.16 -8.20 11.87
N TRP A 116 5.67 -8.97 10.91
CA TRP A 116 5.03 -9.25 9.63
C TRP A 116 4.13 -10.47 9.77
N THR A 117 2.95 -10.43 9.18
CA THR A 117 2.00 -11.53 9.15
C THR A 117 1.77 -11.95 7.70
N ILE A 118 1.62 -13.25 7.47
CA ILE A 118 1.25 -13.79 6.15
C ILE A 118 -0.27 -13.96 6.11
N TYR A 119 -0.84 -13.50 5.00
CA TYR A 119 -2.26 -13.53 4.70
C TYR A 119 -2.49 -14.31 3.41
N ALA A 120 -3.62 -15.01 3.34
CA ALA A 120 -4.14 -15.60 2.12
C ALA A 120 -5.46 -14.92 1.77
N PHE A 121 -5.73 -14.73 0.49
CA PHE A 121 -7.02 -14.27 0.00
C PHE A 121 -7.84 -15.48 -0.44
N ASP A 122 -9.03 -15.64 0.16
CA ASP A 122 -10.00 -16.65 -0.25
C ASP A 122 -10.93 -16.06 -1.32
N CYS A 123 -10.79 -16.58 -2.53
CA CYS A 123 -11.52 -16.12 -3.70
C CYS A 123 -13.00 -16.50 -3.69
N THR A 124 -13.38 -17.50 -2.89
CA THR A 124 -14.78 -17.91 -2.73
C THR A 124 -15.53 -16.94 -1.83
N THR A 125 -14.91 -16.55 -0.72
CA THR A 125 -15.54 -15.71 0.31
C THR A 125 -15.22 -14.22 0.16
N ARG A 126 -14.31 -13.85 -0.76
CA ARG A 126 -13.75 -12.49 -0.91
C ARG A 126 -13.26 -11.96 0.44
N ALA A 127 -12.47 -12.76 1.14
CA ALA A 127 -11.99 -12.44 2.48
C ALA A 127 -10.49 -12.70 2.62
N ILE A 128 -9.86 -11.91 3.49
CA ILE A 128 -8.46 -12.11 3.89
C ILE A 128 -8.43 -13.05 5.10
N VAL A 129 -7.67 -14.12 4.98
CA VAL A 129 -7.47 -15.14 6.01
C VAL A 129 -6.05 -15.03 6.57
N VAL A 130 -5.94 -14.87 7.89
CA VAL A 130 -4.65 -14.82 8.59
C VAL A 130 -4.09 -16.24 8.71
N GLN A 131 -2.84 -16.43 8.30
CA GLN A 131 -2.18 -17.76 8.26
C GLN A 131 -1.30 -18.03 9.51
N GLY A 132 -1.50 -17.22 10.55
CA GLY A 132 -1.22 -17.59 11.94
C GLY A 132 0.23 -17.49 12.42
N THR A 133 1.16 -16.92 11.64
CA THR A 133 2.56 -16.77 12.06
C THR A 133 3.05 -15.33 11.91
N GLU A 134 3.58 -14.81 13.01
CA GLU A 134 4.24 -13.50 13.09
C GLU A 134 5.74 -13.67 12.86
N TYR A 135 6.27 -13.00 11.84
CA TYR A 135 7.67 -13.01 11.47
C TYR A 135 8.33 -11.71 11.86
N ARG A 136 9.59 -11.79 12.30
CA ARG A 136 10.31 -10.63 12.81
C ARG A 136 10.65 -9.60 11.72
N ASN A 137 10.90 -10.04 10.50
CA ASN A 137 11.39 -9.16 9.43
C ASN A 137 10.77 -9.50 8.07
N ARG A 138 10.96 -8.56 7.13
CA ARG A 138 10.46 -8.65 5.75
C ARG A 138 11.11 -9.80 4.97
N ALA A 139 12.40 -10.04 5.16
CA ALA A 139 13.13 -11.07 4.41
C ALA A 139 12.62 -12.48 4.75
N ASP A 140 12.23 -12.72 6.00
CA ASP A 140 11.71 -14.01 6.43
C ASP A 140 10.34 -14.28 5.81
N VAL A 141 9.43 -13.30 5.77
CA VAL A 141 8.14 -13.47 5.07
C VAL A 141 8.30 -13.63 3.57
N GLU A 142 9.21 -12.90 2.92
CA GLU A 142 9.47 -13.07 1.48
C GLU A 142 10.00 -14.47 1.16
N ARG A 143 10.86 -15.04 2.02
CA ARG A 143 11.26 -16.44 1.89
C ARG A 143 10.10 -17.41 2.06
N GLN A 144 9.21 -17.15 3.02
CA GLN A 144 8.03 -17.99 3.21
C GLN A 144 7.04 -17.88 2.05
N LEU A 145 6.84 -16.69 1.49
CA LEU A 145 6.04 -16.49 0.28
C LEU A 145 6.67 -17.21 -0.92
N ALA A 146 8.00 -17.15 -1.07
CA ALA A 146 8.70 -17.91 -2.11
C ALA A 146 8.52 -19.43 -1.93
N ARG A 147 8.49 -19.93 -0.68
CA ARG A 147 8.16 -21.34 -0.39
C ARG A 147 6.73 -21.68 -0.80
N VAL A 148 5.77 -20.82 -0.49
CA VAL A 148 4.37 -20.98 -0.89
C VAL A 148 4.22 -20.98 -2.42
N ALA A 149 4.93 -20.11 -3.12
CA ALA A 149 4.98 -20.10 -4.59
C ALA A 149 5.52 -21.42 -5.18
N LEU A 150 6.35 -22.14 -4.41
CA LEU A 150 6.86 -23.48 -4.76
C LEU A 150 5.97 -24.62 -4.24
N GLY A 151 4.82 -24.33 -3.64
CA GLY A 151 3.90 -25.33 -3.07
C GLY A 151 4.38 -25.95 -1.75
N LEU A 152 5.35 -25.31 -1.10
CA LEU A 152 5.87 -25.75 0.19
C LEU A 152 5.08 -25.11 1.33
N THR A 153 4.97 -25.83 2.45
CA THR A 153 4.32 -25.32 3.65
C THR A 153 5.14 -24.21 4.33
N LEU A 154 4.42 -23.29 4.95
CA LEU A 154 4.97 -22.25 5.81
C LEU A 154 5.74 -22.89 6.97
N GLN A 155 6.89 -22.32 7.30
CA GLN A 155 7.69 -22.70 8.46
C GLN A 155 7.39 -21.75 9.61
N SER A 156 7.25 -22.29 10.83
CA SER A 156 7.13 -21.45 12.01
C SER A 156 8.41 -20.61 12.23
N PRO A 157 8.29 -19.40 12.81
CA PRO A 157 9.45 -18.57 13.14
C PRO A 157 10.50 -19.32 13.98
N GLU A 158 10.05 -20.14 14.93
CA GLU A 158 10.89 -20.98 15.79
C GLU A 158 11.73 -21.99 14.99
N THR A 159 11.15 -22.55 13.92
CA THR A 159 11.85 -23.46 13.02
C THR A 159 12.93 -22.72 12.22
N ILE A 160 12.66 -21.48 11.80
CA ILE A 160 13.62 -20.66 11.05
C ILE A 160 14.81 -20.28 11.94
N ASP A 161 14.55 -19.81 13.15
CA ASP A 161 15.60 -19.40 14.10
C ASP A 161 16.48 -20.59 14.50
N SER A 162 15.89 -21.75 14.75
CA SER A 162 16.65 -22.96 15.09
C SER A 162 17.53 -23.47 13.92
N VAL A 163 17.04 -23.41 12.68
CA VAL A 163 17.86 -23.75 11.49
C VAL A 163 19.01 -22.76 11.33
N ARG A 164 18.74 -21.46 11.52
CA ARG A 164 19.76 -20.41 11.44
C ARG A 164 20.86 -20.61 12.49
N ASP A 165 20.48 -20.84 13.74
CA ASP A 165 21.41 -21.08 14.83
C ASP A 165 22.25 -22.34 14.60
N ASN A 166 21.66 -23.38 14.02
CA ASN A 166 22.39 -24.61 13.71
C ASN A 166 23.43 -24.41 12.60
N ILE A 167 23.09 -23.64 11.55
CA ILE A 167 24.04 -23.31 10.47
C ILE A 167 25.19 -22.45 11.01
N LEU A 168 24.89 -21.47 11.85
CA LEU A 168 25.91 -20.60 12.44
C LEU A 168 26.86 -21.37 13.36
N ARG A 169 26.38 -22.40 14.08
CA ARG A 169 27.21 -23.24 14.95
C ARG A 169 28.00 -24.33 14.22
N GLN A 170 27.59 -24.74 13.01
CA GLN A 170 28.33 -25.72 12.21
C GLN A 170 29.42 -25.08 11.32
N GLY A 171 29.46 -23.75 11.25
CA GLY A 171 30.46 -22.99 10.52
C GLY A 171 31.70 -22.57 11.32
N ASP A 172 31.73 -22.87 12.63
CA ASP A 172 32.88 -22.74 13.54
C ASP A 172 33.61 -24.09 13.68
#